data_AF-M9MRW9-F1
#
_entry.id   AF-M9MRW9-F1
#
_cell.length_a   1.000
_cell.length_b   1.000
_cell.length_c   1.000
_cell.angle_alpha   90.00
_cell.angle_beta   90.00
_cell.angle_gamma   90.00
#
_symmetry.space_group_name_H-M   'P 1'
#
loop_
_entity.id
_entity.type
_entity.pdbx_description
1 polymer ?
#
loop_
_entity_poly.entity_id
_entity_poly.type
_entity_poly.pdbx_seq_one_letter_code
_entity_poly.pdbx_strand_id
1 'polypeptide(L)'
;MILAKKFCFCISLQMGCILIALAGIFLAGMNIDYMLLCLNRTYFREMQHKFPEQALYTVIQMSPDLLTILASFMLIFAVLSQYGWLFWTTLFFQAFQAVFFLIFSLASALMGSNLIINESTWHNLTYWIYVLLWLTMTAYFMYIIYSYYRQLKPRETENME
;
A
#
# COMPACT_ATOMS: atom_id res chain seq x y z
N MET A 1 -7.97 22.95 -4.16
CA MET A 1 -7.32 21.67 -4.52
C MET A 1 -7.67 21.39 -5.97
N ILE A 2 -6.68 21.29 -6.86
CA ILE A 2 -6.91 20.91 -8.27
C ILE A 2 -7.39 19.45 -8.24
N LEU A 3 -8.55 19.14 -8.81
CA LEU A 3 -9.13 17.79 -8.85
C LEU A 3 -8.82 17.13 -10.19
N ALA A 4 -8.49 15.84 -10.18
CA ALA A 4 -8.29 15.11 -11.42
C ALA A 4 -9.62 14.94 -12.16
N LYS A 5 -9.62 15.19 -13.47
CA LYS A 5 -10.76 14.89 -14.36
C LYS A 5 -10.65 13.53 -15.06
N LYS A 6 -9.42 13.01 -15.16
CA LYS A 6 -9.08 11.74 -15.80
C LYS A 6 -7.89 11.11 -15.06
N PHE A 7 -7.83 9.78 -15.08
CA PHE A 7 -6.65 9.03 -14.66
C PHE A 7 -5.68 8.91 -15.83
N CYS A 8 -4.39 9.20 -15.60
CA CYS A 8 -3.32 9.15 -16.62
C CYS A 8 -3.74 9.79 -17.98
N PHE A 9 -4.32 11.00 -17.94
CA PHE A 9 -4.77 11.80 -19.08
C PHE A 9 -5.95 11.27 -19.91
N CYS A 10 -6.14 9.96 -20.05
CA CYS A 10 -7.14 9.38 -20.98
C CYS A 10 -8.16 8.44 -20.34
N ILE A 11 -7.91 7.91 -19.14
CA ILE A 11 -8.77 6.90 -18.50
C ILE A 11 -9.81 7.59 -17.60
N SER A 12 -11.04 7.05 -17.54
CA SER A 12 -12.06 7.55 -16.62
C SER A 12 -11.61 7.38 -15.16
N LEU A 13 -12.03 8.26 -14.25
CA LEU A 13 -11.66 8.12 -12.84
C LEU A 13 -12.13 6.80 -12.22
N GLN A 14 -13.30 6.31 -12.64
CA GLN A 14 -13.82 5.02 -12.20
C GLN A 14 -12.86 3.87 -12.57
N MET A 15 -12.48 3.79 -13.85
CA MET A 15 -11.55 2.77 -14.32
C MET A 15 -10.16 2.98 -13.69
N GLY A 16 -9.74 4.23 -13.47
CA GLY A 16 -8.54 4.56 -12.71
C GLY A 16 -8.54 3.99 -11.31
N CYS A 17 -9.63 4.11 -10.55
CA CYS A 17 -9.74 3.54 -9.21
C CYS A 17 -9.65 2.00 -9.22
N ILE A 18 -10.26 1.34 -10.21
CA ILE A 18 -10.17 -0.12 -10.37
C ILE A 18 -8.73 -0.54 -10.70
N LEU A 19 -8.07 0.16 -11.65
CA LEU A 19 -6.68 -0.11 -12.01
C LEU A 19 -5.73 0.11 -10.84
N ILE A 20 -5.95 1.17 -10.04
CA ILE A 20 -5.20 1.43 -8.81
C ILE A 20 -5.36 0.29 -7.81
N ALA A 21 -6.58 -0.20 -7.59
CA ALA A 21 -6.83 -1.32 -6.68
C ALA A 21 -6.10 -2.59 -7.15
N LEU A 22 -6.18 -2.91 -8.44
CA LEU A 22 -5.50 -4.07 -9.01
C LEU A 22 -3.97 -3.95 -8.92
N ALA A 23 -3.43 -2.78 -9.23
CA ALA A 23 -2.00 -2.50 -9.08
C ALA A 23 -1.54 -2.59 -7.62
N GLY A 24 -2.35 -2.09 -6.69
CA GLY A 24 -2.09 -2.18 -5.24
C GLY A 24 -2.01 -3.63 -4.77
N ILE A 25 -2.97 -4.48 -5.16
CA ILE A 25 -2.96 -5.91 -4.83
C ILE A 25 -1.72 -6.60 -5.42
N PHE A 26 -1.42 -6.33 -6.69
CA PHE A 26 -0.30 -6.96 -7.39
C PHE A 26 1.04 -6.60 -6.74
N LEU A 27 1.29 -5.31 -6.51
CA LEU A 27 2.54 -4.83 -5.93
C LEU A 27 2.71 -5.29 -4.48
N ALA A 28 1.63 -5.30 -3.68
CA ALA A 28 1.64 -5.84 -2.33
C ALA A 28 1.96 -7.34 -2.32
N GLY A 29 1.36 -8.12 -3.23
CA GLY A 29 1.64 -9.54 -3.39
C GLY A 29 3.11 -9.81 -3.75
N MET A 30 3.68 -9.04 -4.68
CA MET A 30 5.10 -9.14 -5.04
C MET A 30 6.02 -8.83 -3.86
N ASN A 31 5.70 -7.80 -3.06
CA ASN A 31 6.52 -7.42 -1.92
C ASN A 31 6.47 -8.47 -0.80
N ILE A 32 5.30 -9.05 -0.54
CA ILE A 32 5.13 -10.17 0.40
C ILE A 32 5.97 -11.38 -0.05
N ASP A 33 5.89 -11.76 -1.33
CA ASP A 33 6.67 -12.87 -1.87
C ASP A 33 8.19 -12.62 -1.73
N TYR A 34 8.63 -11.39 -2.02
CA TYR A 34 10.03 -10.99 -1.84
C TYR A 34 10.47 -11.07 -0.37
N MET A 35 9.63 -10.61 0.57
CA MET A 35 9.92 -10.72 2.01
C MET A 35 10.00 -12.18 2.47
N LEU A 36 9.11 -13.06 1.99
CA LEU A 36 9.16 -14.49 2.28
C LEU A 36 10.42 -15.15 1.70
N LEU A 37 10.83 -14.76 0.49
CA LEU A 37 12.06 -15.22 -0.14
C LEU A 37 13.29 -14.83 0.69
N CYS A 38 13.36 -13.57 1.15
CA CYS A 38 14.40 -13.11 2.06
C CYS A 38 14.40 -13.92 3.36
N LEU A 39 13.23 -14.11 4.00
CA LEU A 39 13.11 -14.85 5.26
C LEU A 39 13.64 -16.28 5.12
N ASN A 40 13.30 -16.94 4.02
CA ASN A 40 13.73 -18.32 3.77
C ASN A 40 15.26 -18.41 3.53
N ARG A 41 15.85 -17.41 2.86
CA ARG A 41 17.31 -17.31 2.71
C ARG A 41 18.01 -17.07 4.03
N THR A 42 17.51 -16.16 4.86
CA THR A 42 18.09 -15.88 6.18
C THR A 42 17.94 -17.09 7.10
N TYR A 43 16.80 -17.78 7.07
CA TYR A 43 16.61 -19.05 7.80
C TYR A 43 17.66 -20.10 7.45
N PHE A 44 17.91 -20.28 6.15
CA PHE A 44 18.90 -21.24 5.67
C PHE A 44 20.32 -20.88 6.12
N ARG A 45 20.63 -19.58 6.26
CA ARG A 45 21.93 -19.09 6.74
C ARG A 45 22.11 -19.18 8.25
N GLU A 46 21.08 -18.92 9.06
CA GLU A 46 21.24 -18.64 10.49
C GLU A 46 20.88 -19.79 11.46
N MET A 47 20.53 -21.00 11.00
CA MET A 47 20.34 -22.21 11.84
C MET A 47 19.69 -21.96 13.24
N GLN A 48 18.36 -22.00 13.26
CA GLN A 48 17.47 -22.36 14.39
C GLN A 48 17.39 -21.52 15.68
N HIS A 49 18.33 -20.64 16.06
CA HIS A 49 18.30 -20.10 17.45
C HIS A 49 17.67 -18.71 17.65
N LYS A 50 17.44 -17.91 16.60
CA LYS A 50 16.76 -16.59 16.71
C LYS A 50 15.36 -16.53 16.09
N PHE A 51 14.83 -17.69 15.69
CA PHE A 51 13.68 -17.77 14.81
C PHE A 51 12.39 -17.05 15.26
N PRO A 52 11.97 -17.07 16.54
CA PRO A 52 10.67 -16.50 16.89
C PRO A 52 10.63 -14.98 16.69
N GLU A 53 11.71 -14.26 16.98
CA GLU A 53 11.75 -12.80 16.86
C GLU A 53 11.76 -12.36 15.38
N GLN A 54 12.61 -12.97 14.55
CA GLN A 54 12.73 -12.62 13.13
C GLN A 54 11.44 -12.91 12.36
N ALA A 55 10.75 -14.02 12.67
CA ALA A 55 9.44 -14.32 12.11
C ALA A 55 8.40 -13.26 12.53
N LEU A 56 8.39 -12.85 13.80
CA LEU A 56 7.48 -11.81 14.31
C LEU A 56 7.72 -10.46 13.62
N TYR A 57 8.97 -10.02 13.50
CA TYR A 57 9.31 -8.79 12.78
C TYR A 57 8.92 -8.85 11.31
N THR A 58 9.08 -10.01 10.67
CA THR A 58 8.69 -10.20 9.27
C THR A 58 7.17 -10.10 9.11
N VAL A 59 6.38 -10.69 10.01
CA VAL A 59 4.91 -10.57 10.00
C VAL A 59 4.49 -9.11 10.20
N ILE A 60 5.14 -8.39 11.12
CA ILE A 60 4.88 -6.95 11.32
C ILE A 60 5.27 -6.16 10.06
N GLN A 61 6.38 -6.50 9.40
CA GLN A 61 6.83 -5.88 8.16
C GLN A 61 5.85 -6.10 6.99
N MET A 62 5.14 -7.22 6.95
CA MET A 62 4.12 -7.55 5.94
C MET A 62 2.77 -6.87 6.19
N SER A 63 2.52 -6.35 7.39
CA SER A 63 1.23 -5.75 7.74
C SER A 63 0.77 -4.58 6.84
N PRO A 64 1.64 -3.67 6.33
CA PRO A 64 1.22 -2.63 5.40
C PRO A 64 0.71 -3.19 4.07
N ASP A 65 1.33 -4.27 3.57
CA ASP A 65 0.92 -4.91 2.32
C ASP A 65 -0.44 -5.60 2.47
N LEU A 66 -0.68 -6.25 3.62
CA LEU A 66 -1.99 -6.82 3.94
C LEU A 66 -3.08 -5.73 4.03
N LEU A 67 -2.77 -4.59 4.64
CA LEU A 67 -3.68 -3.44 4.70
C LEU A 67 -3.92 -2.83 3.32
N THR A 68 -2.90 -2.79 2.45
CA THR A 68 -3.03 -2.36 1.05
C THR A 68 -3.96 -3.26 0.26
N ILE A 69 -3.86 -4.57 0.44
CA ILE A 69 -4.77 -5.55 -0.17
C ILE A 69 -6.21 -5.32 0.31
N LEU A 70 -6.40 -5.17 1.63
CA LEU A 70 -7.72 -4.90 2.23
C LEU A 70 -8.32 -3.59 1.69
N ALA A 71 -7.54 -2.50 1.67
CA ALA A 71 -7.97 -1.21 1.15
C ALA A 71 -8.32 -1.29 -0.35
N SER A 72 -7.60 -2.10 -1.12
CA SER A 72 -7.86 -2.29 -2.55
C SER A 72 -9.19 -3.01 -2.78
N PHE A 73 -9.51 -4.03 -2.00
CA PHE A 73 -10.84 -4.66 -2.05
C PHE A 73 -11.95 -3.67 -1.65
N MET A 74 -11.76 -2.90 -0.58
CA MET A 74 -12.71 -1.86 -0.18
C MET A 74 -12.92 -0.82 -1.28
N LEU A 75 -11.86 -0.43 -2.01
CA LEU A 75 -11.97 0.50 -3.13
C LEU A 75 -12.82 -0.08 -4.26
N ILE A 76 -12.62 -1.36 -4.62
CA ILE A 76 -13.43 -2.03 -5.65
C ILE A 76 -14.90 -2.03 -5.23
N PHE A 77 -15.19 -2.40 -3.98
CA PHE A 77 -16.56 -2.36 -3.44
C PHE A 77 -17.13 -0.93 -3.43
N ALA A 78 -16.33 0.08 -3.07
CA ALA A 78 -16.73 1.49 -3.10
C ALA A 78 -17.12 1.94 -4.51
N VAL A 79 -16.33 1.54 -5.51
CA VAL A 79 -16.58 1.86 -6.92
C VAL A 79 -17.84 1.17 -7.44
N LEU A 80 -18.06 -0.10 -7.10
CA LEU A 80 -19.22 -0.87 -7.56
C LEU A 80 -20.52 -0.44 -6.87
N SER A 81 -20.49 -0.21 -5.56
CA SER A 81 -21.67 0.20 -4.78
C SER A 81 -21.97 1.69 -4.86
N GLN A 82 -21.00 2.49 -5.32
CA GLN A 82 -21.01 3.95 -5.25
C GLN A 82 -21.22 4.51 -3.83
N TYR A 83 -21.01 3.70 -2.80
CA TYR A 83 -21.27 4.11 -1.42
C TYR A 83 -20.16 5.02 -0.89
N GLY A 84 -20.48 6.29 -0.70
CA GLY A 84 -19.53 7.35 -0.33
C GLY A 84 -18.66 7.05 0.89
N TRP A 85 -19.19 6.36 1.91
CA TRP A 85 -18.44 6.03 3.13
C TRP A 85 -17.28 5.05 2.87
N LEU A 86 -17.42 4.14 1.91
CA LEU A 86 -16.34 3.18 1.59
C LEU A 86 -15.13 3.86 0.97
N PHE A 87 -15.30 5.00 0.29
CA PHE A 87 -14.17 5.81 -0.17
C PHE A 87 -13.38 6.39 1.00
N TRP A 88 -14.07 6.88 2.03
CA TRP A 88 -13.42 7.41 3.23
C TRP A 88 -12.69 6.33 4.03
N THR A 89 -13.28 5.15 4.20
CA THR A 89 -12.61 4.03 4.87
C THR A 89 -11.38 3.59 4.09
N THR A 90 -11.47 3.51 2.76
CA THR A 90 -10.33 3.21 1.88
C THR A 90 -9.20 4.24 2.05
N LEU A 91 -9.52 5.53 2.00
CA LEU A 91 -8.53 6.60 2.18
C LEU A 91 -7.86 6.55 3.56
N PHE A 92 -8.64 6.26 4.61
CA PHE A 92 -8.11 6.07 5.96
C PHE A 92 -7.10 4.92 6.01
N PHE A 93 -7.44 3.75 5.47
CA PHE A 93 -6.52 2.60 5.45
C PHE A 93 -5.26 2.89 4.62
N GLN A 94 -5.36 3.60 3.49
CA GLN A 94 -4.21 3.99 2.68
C GLN A 94 -3.28 4.95 3.42
N ALA A 95 -3.83 5.93 4.14
CA ALA A 95 -3.03 6.84 4.96
C ALA A 95 -2.38 6.11 6.14
N PHE A 96 -3.14 5.27 6.83
CA PHE A 96 -2.66 4.51 7.98
C PHE A 96 -1.52 3.55 7.59
N GLN A 97 -1.67 2.79 6.50
CA GLN A 97 -0.62 1.88 6.05
C GLN A 97 0.64 2.63 5.60
N ALA A 98 0.51 3.78 4.94
CA ALA A 98 1.67 4.60 4.54
C ALA A 98 2.47 5.11 5.75
N VAL A 99 1.78 5.61 6.78
CA VAL A 99 2.41 6.08 8.02
C VAL A 99 3.05 4.92 8.77
N PHE A 100 2.32 3.82 8.92
CA PHE A 100 2.84 2.62 9.58
C PHE A 100 4.08 2.10 8.87
N PHE A 101 4.05 1.97 7.54
CA PHE A 101 5.17 1.51 6.73
C PHE A 101 6.40 2.41 6.92
N LEU A 102 6.24 3.73 6.85
CA LEU A 102 7.36 4.66 7.06
C LEU A 102 7.97 4.54 8.46
N ILE A 103 7.13 4.51 9.51
CA ILE A 103 7.59 4.38 10.89
C ILE A 103 8.32 3.05 11.09
N PHE A 104 7.73 1.96 10.58
CA PHE A 104 8.34 0.64 10.67
C PHE A 104 9.68 0.59 9.93
N SER A 105 9.77 1.11 8.69
CA SER A 105 11.01 1.15 7.92
C SER A 105 12.12 1.90 8.67
N LEU A 106 11.81 3.06 9.27
CA LEU A 106 12.77 3.82 10.06
C LEU A 106 13.17 3.09 11.34
N ALA A 107 12.20 2.62 12.13
CA ALA A 107 12.47 1.95 13.40
C ALA A 107 13.27 0.65 13.20
N SER A 108 12.86 -0.19 12.25
CA SER A 108 13.54 -1.45 11.95
C SER A 108 14.93 -1.25 11.36
N ALA A 109 15.15 -0.18 10.57
CA ALA A 109 16.48 0.17 10.08
C ALA A 109 17.40 0.63 11.23
N LEU A 110 16.90 1.47 12.15
CA LEU A 110 17.67 1.95 13.31
C LEU A 110 18.02 0.83 14.29
N MET A 111 17.10 -0.12 14.48
CA MET A 111 17.33 -1.30 15.34
C MET A 111 18.19 -2.38 14.67
N GLY A 112 18.46 -2.26 13.37
CA GLY A 112 19.13 -3.32 12.61
C GLY A 112 18.32 -4.62 12.60
N SER A 113 16.99 -4.54 12.61
CA SER A 113 16.09 -5.71 12.58
C SER A 113 15.36 -5.87 11.24
N ASN A 114 15.52 -4.92 10.31
CA ASN A 114 14.89 -4.98 9.00
C ASN A 114 15.51 -6.07 8.12
N LEU A 115 14.68 -7.04 7.74
CA LEU A 115 15.09 -8.23 6.99
C LEU A 115 15.75 -7.90 5.65
N ILE A 116 15.22 -6.90 4.92
CA ILE A 116 15.68 -6.57 3.58
C ILE A 116 16.96 -5.74 3.65
N ILE A 117 16.97 -4.70 4.50
CA ILE A 117 18.11 -3.78 4.62
C ILE A 117 19.38 -4.54 5.04
N ASN A 118 19.24 -5.53 5.90
CA ASN A 118 20.38 -6.26 6.47
C ASN A 118 20.98 -7.33 5.56
N GLU A 119 20.33 -7.67 4.45
CA GLU A 119 20.82 -8.73 3.56
C GLU A 119 22.11 -8.30 2.81
N SER A 120 22.16 -7.08 2.31
CA SER A 120 23.36 -6.48 1.70
C SER A 120 23.22 -4.96 1.49
N THR A 121 24.34 -4.27 1.24
CA THR A 121 24.36 -2.83 0.93
C THR A 121 23.48 -2.47 -0.27
N TRP A 122 23.41 -3.33 -1.29
CA TRP A 122 22.54 -3.13 -2.45
C TRP A 122 21.05 -3.27 -2.10
N HIS A 123 20.71 -4.17 -1.18
CA HIS A 123 19.33 -4.33 -0.72
C HIS A 123 18.90 -3.13 0.13
N ASN A 124 19.80 -2.60 0.96
CA ASN A 124 19.55 -1.36 1.69
C ASN A 124 19.21 -0.18 0.77
N LEU A 125 20.06 0.11 -0.23
CA LEU A 125 19.81 1.19 -1.18
C LEU A 125 18.49 0.99 -1.94
N THR A 126 18.25 -0.23 -2.43
CA THR A 126 17.04 -0.57 -3.19
C THR A 126 15.79 -0.44 -2.33
N TYR A 127 15.86 -0.82 -1.06
CA TYR A 127 14.74 -0.71 -0.12
C TYR A 127 14.34 0.73 0.13
N TRP A 128 15.28 1.67 0.30
CA TRP A 128 14.94 3.09 0.48
C TRP A 128 14.35 3.72 -0.78
N ILE A 129 14.81 3.32 -1.97
CA ILE A 129 14.20 3.72 -3.24
C ILE A 129 12.77 3.20 -3.31
N TYR A 130 12.55 1.93 -2.93
CA TYR A 130 11.22 1.33 -2.85
C TYR A 130 10.32 2.09 -1.87
N VAL A 131 10.81 2.44 -0.68
CA VAL A 131 10.04 3.21 0.32
C VAL A 131 9.55 4.54 -0.27
N LEU A 132 10.44 5.27 -0.94
CA LEU A 132 10.12 6.57 -1.54
C LEU A 132 9.12 6.45 -2.69
N LEU A 133 9.30 5.45 -3.56
CA LEU A 133 8.36 5.16 -4.65
C LEU A 133 6.98 4.75 -4.12
N TRP A 134 6.93 3.89 -3.10
CA TRP A 134 5.69 3.42 -2.48
C TRP A 134 4.88 4.56 -1.88
N LEU A 135 5.54 5.47 -1.15
CA LEU A 135 4.89 6.65 -0.55
C LEU A 135 4.35 7.59 -1.62
N THR A 136 5.14 7.86 -2.66
CA THR A 136 4.73 8.72 -3.77
C THR A 136 3.52 8.13 -4.50
N MET A 137 3.55 6.83 -4.77
CA MET A 137 2.47 6.11 -5.41
C MET A 137 1.20 6.11 -4.55
N THR A 138 1.33 5.85 -3.25
CA THR A 138 0.20 5.86 -2.31
C THR A 138 -0.44 7.25 -2.24
N ALA A 139 0.35 8.32 -2.19
CA ALA A 139 -0.15 9.68 -2.23
C ALA A 139 -0.92 9.98 -3.53
N TYR A 140 -0.39 9.54 -4.68
CA TYR A 140 -1.07 9.67 -5.96
C TYR A 140 -2.39 8.87 -5.99
N PHE A 141 -2.40 7.66 -5.46
CA PHE A 141 -3.61 6.83 -5.38
C PHE A 141 -4.68 7.48 -4.51
N MET A 142 -4.32 7.97 -3.32
CA MET A 142 -5.25 8.74 -2.46
C MET A 142 -5.82 9.95 -3.19
N TYR A 143 -5.00 10.68 -3.94
CA TYR A 143 -5.45 11.83 -4.73
C TYR A 143 -6.48 11.45 -5.80
N ILE A 144 -6.28 10.35 -6.52
CA ILE A 144 -7.23 9.87 -7.54
C ILE A 144 -8.53 9.38 -6.90
N ILE A 145 -8.45 8.61 -5.81
CA ILE A 145 -9.62 8.10 -5.07
C ILE A 145 -10.46 9.27 -4.56
N TYR A 146 -9.83 10.27 -3.94
CA TYR A 146 -10.51 11.46 -3.46
C TYR A 146 -11.15 12.26 -4.61
N SER A 147 -10.45 12.37 -5.74
CA SER A 147 -10.98 13.05 -6.93
C SER A 147 -12.22 12.37 -7.47
N TYR A 148 -12.25 11.03 -7.47
CA TYR A 148 -13.42 10.26 -7.91
C TYR A 148 -14.60 10.39 -6.95
N TYR A 149 -14.36 10.30 -5.65
CA TYR A 149 -15.38 10.55 -4.63
C TYR A 149 -16.03 11.93 -4.80
N ARG A 150 -15.23 12.97 -5.01
CA ARG A 150 -15.73 14.34 -5.24
C ARG A 150 -16.51 14.48 -6.55
N GLN A 151 -16.24 13.65 -7.55
CA GLN A 151 -17.01 13.61 -8.80
C GLN A 151 -18.38 12.95 -8.60
N LEU A 152 -18.48 11.97 -7.71
CA LEU A 152 -19.75 11.28 -7.39
C LEU A 152 -20.67 12.15 -6.53
N LYS A 153 -20.14 12.90 -5.56
CA LYS A 153 -20.93 13.71 -4.64
C LYS A 153 -21.97 14.64 -5.30
N PRO A 154 -21.66 15.42 -6.37
CA PRO A 154 -22.66 16.25 -7.04
C PRO A 154 -23.75 15.43 -7.75
N ARG A 155 -23.42 14.23 -8.26
CA ARG A 155 -24.41 13.34 -8.89
C ARG A 155 -25.39 12.73 -7.90
N GLU A 156 -24.96 12.45 -6.67
CA GLU A 156 -25.88 12.01 -5.61
C GLU A 156 -26.86 13.12 -5.21
N THR A 157 -26.40 14.38 -5.14
CA THR A 157 -27.29 15.50 -4.81
C THR A 157 -28.29 15.83 -5.92
N GLU A 158 -27.91 15.71 -7.19
CA GLU A 158 -28.84 15.92 -8.33
C GLU A 158 -29.92 14.83 -8.44
N ASN A 159 -29.65 13.61 -7.97
CA ASN A 159 -30.62 12.51 -8.00
C ASN A 159 -31.60 12.52 -6.80
N MET A 160 -31.42 13.43 -5.84
CA MET A 160 -32.30 13.59 -4.67
C MET A 160 -33.24 14.79 -4.78
N GLU A 161 -33.15 15.57 -5.87
CA GLU A 161 -34.09 16.66 -6.24
C GLU A 161 -35.07 16.18 -7.33
#